data_AF-A0A3C0CX05-F1
#
_entry.id   AF-A0A3C0CX05-F1
#
_cell.length_a   1.000
_cell.length_b   1.000
_cell.length_c   1.000
_cell.angle_alpha   90.00
_cell.angle_beta   90.00
_cell.angle_gamma   90.00
#
_symmetry.space_group_name_H-M   'P 1'
#
loop_
_entity.id
_entity.type
_entity.pdbx_description
1 polymer ?
#
loop_
_entity_poly.entity_id
_entity_poly.type
_entity_poly.pdbx_seq_one_letter_code
_entity_poly.pdbx_strand_id
1 'polypeptide(L)' 'EDEEKSQPRRSLINIGQSVPGFDKNIIGMSVGEEKNFSVKYPKDFENEQLAGKNVEFDVKVESIR' A
#
# COMPACT_ATOMS: atom_id res chain seq x y z
N GLU A 1 -12.65 -14.12 14.30
CA GLU A 1 -13.12 -12.75 14.03
C GLU A 1 -11.93 -11.98 13.51
N ASP A 2 -11.73 -11.93 12.19
CA ASP A 2 -10.64 -11.14 11.60
C ASP A 2 -11.13 -10.55 10.28
N GLU A 3 -12.19 -9.76 10.41
CA GLU A 3 -12.59 -8.83 9.37
C GLU A 3 -11.95 -7.49 9.75
N GLU A 4 -10.63 -7.37 9.52
CA GLU A 4 -9.95 -6.09 9.60
C GLU A 4 -10.41 -5.25 8.42
N LYS A 5 -11.60 -4.64 8.57
CA LYS A 5 -12.14 -3.69 7.62
C LYS A 5 -11.12 -2.57 7.43
N SER A 6 -10.64 -2.46 6.20
CA SER A 6 -9.94 -1.30 5.64
C SER A 6 -10.74 -0.03 5.92
N GLN A 7 -10.52 0.57 7.09
CA GLN A 7 -10.83 1.97 7.28
C GLN A 7 -9.67 2.78 6.72
N PRO A 8 -9.93 3.93 6.06
CA PRO A 8 -8.87 4.84 5.65
C PRO A 8 -8.15 5.35 6.89
N ARG A 9 -7.07 4.68 7.28
CA ARG A 9 -6.21 5.08 8.38
C ARG A 9 -5.12 5.95 7.81
N ARG A 10 -4.93 7.13 8.39
CA ARG A 10 -3.81 8.01 8.06
C ARG A 10 -2.53 7.38 8.61
N SER A 11 -1.88 6.60 7.78
CA SER A 11 -0.62 5.91 8.10
C SER A 11 0.55 6.63 7.46
N LEU A 12 1.69 6.69 8.15
CA LEU A 12 2.94 7.13 7.55
C LEU A 12 3.50 5.97 6.71
N ILE A 13 3.66 6.21 5.40
CA ILE A 13 4.30 5.26 4.49
C ILE A 13 5.76 5.65 4.34
N ASN A 14 6.67 4.76 4.75
CA ASN A 14 8.09 4.90 4.46
C ASN A 14 8.43 4.24 3.12
N ILE A 15 8.86 5.08 2.19
CA ILE A 15 9.22 4.67 0.84
C ILE A 15 10.54 3.90 0.88
N GLY A 16 10.55 2.63 0.45
CA GLY A 16 11.70 1.74 0.47
C GLY A 16 11.68 0.65 1.56
N GLN A 17 10.73 0.70 2.49
CA GLN A 17 10.44 -0.41 3.41
C GLN A 17 9.20 -1.21 3.01
N SER A 18 8.43 -0.71 2.04
CA SER A 18 7.23 -1.39 1.53
C SER A 18 7.60 -2.45 0.48
N VAL A 19 6.60 -3.25 0.10
CA VAL A 19 6.81 -4.30 -0.89
C VAL A 19 7.19 -3.73 -2.26
N PRO A 20 8.13 -4.37 -2.99
CA PRO A 20 8.53 -3.92 -4.30
C PRO A 20 7.33 -3.87 -5.25
N GLY A 21 6.99 -2.66 -5.69
CA GLY A 21 5.82 -2.39 -6.51
C GLY A 21 4.83 -1.43 -5.86
N PHE A 22 4.69 -1.44 -4.53
CA PHE A 22 3.89 -0.44 -3.82
C PHE A 22 4.55 0.93 -3.91
N ASP A 23 5.82 1.02 -3.50
CA ASP A 23 6.58 2.27 -3.53
C ASP A 23 6.61 2.89 -4.91
N LYS A 24 6.80 2.08 -5.96
CA LYS A 24 6.85 2.58 -7.36
C LYS A 24 5.55 3.25 -7.81
N ASN A 25 4.41 2.83 -7.27
CA ASN A 25 3.12 3.42 -7.63
C ASN A 25 2.87 4.74 -6.89
N ILE A 26 3.40 4.87 -5.67
CA ILE A 26 3.31 6.07 -4.82
C ILE A 26 4.36 7.11 -5.23
N ILE A 27 5.56 6.69 -5.62
CA ILE A 27 6.65 7.56 -6.06
C ILE A 27 6.19 8.32 -7.30
N GLY A 28 6.22 9.65 -7.21
CA GLY A 28 5.79 10.56 -8.28
C GLY A 28 4.35 11.04 -8.15
N MET A 29 3.58 10.55 -7.18
CA MET A 29 2.27 11.13 -6.86
C MET A 29 2.43 12.52 -6.21
N SER A 30 1.48 13.41 -6.51
CA SER A 30 1.42 14.74 -5.92
C SER A 30 0.50 14.78 -4.69
N VAL A 31 0.71 15.74 -3.80
CA VAL A 31 -0.21 15.97 -2.66
C VAL A 31 -1.60 16.30 -3.20
N GLY A 32 -2.61 15.60 -2.68
CA GLY A 32 -4.00 15.66 -3.13
C GLY A 32 -4.36 14.68 -4.24
N GLU A 33 -3.37 13.96 -4.79
CA GLU A 33 -3.62 12.97 -5.84
C GLU A 33 -4.15 11.65 -5.26
N GLU A 34 -5.08 11.05 -6.01
CA GLU A 34 -5.71 9.77 -5.71
C GLU A 34 -5.35 8.79 -6.82
N LYS A 35 -4.87 7.60 -6.43
CA LYS A 35 -4.46 6.57 -7.36
C LYS A 35 -4.84 5.21 -6.84
N ASN A 36 -5.41 4.41 -7.74
CA ASN A 36 -5.69 3.01 -7.50
C ASN A 36 -4.66 2.15 -8.22
N PHE A 37 -4.15 1.12 -7.54
CA PHE A 37 -3.22 0.18 -8.15
C PHE A 37 -3.24 -1.15 -7.42
N SER A 38 -2.98 -2.22 -8.16
CA SER A 38 -2.83 -3.57 -7.62
C SER A 38 -1.35 -3.90 -7.43
N VAL A 39 -1.03 -4.46 -6.27
CA VAL A 39 0.31 -4.97 -5.96
C VAL A 39 0.21 -6.44 -5.59
N LYS A 40 1.09 -7.24 -6.19
CA LYS A 40 1.24 -8.64 -5.84
C LYS A 40 2.32 -8.78 -4.79
N TYR A 41 1.94 -9.26 -3.62
CA TYR A 41 2.87 -9.53 -2.55
C TYR A 41 3.71 -10.78 -2.86
N PRO A 42 5.02 -10.76 -2.55
CA PRO A 42 5.85 -11.95 -2.70
C PRO A 42 5.35 -13.07 -1.77
N LYS A 43 5.63 -14.33 -2.14
CA LYS A 43 5.27 -15.50 -1.31
C LYS A 43 6.07 -15.57 0.00
N ASP A 44 7.23 -14.94 0.03
CA ASP A 44 8.15 -14.89 1.17
C ASP A 44 7.88 -13.67 2.07
N PHE A 45 6.72 -13.01 1.91
CA PHE A 45 6.38 -11.87 2.75
C PHE A 45 6.08 -12.37 4.16
N GLU A 46 6.66 -11.72 5.17
CA GLU A 46 6.58 -12.11 6.58
C GLU A 46 5.13 -12.22 7.09
N ASN A 47 4.21 -11.49 6.45
CA ASN A 47 2.80 -11.49 6.78
C ASN A 47 2.03 -12.51 5.92
N GLU A 48 1.75 -13.71 6.46
CA GLU A 48 1.10 -14.83 5.75
C GLU A 48 -0.27 -14.46 5.14
N GLN A 49 -0.99 -13.51 5.75
CA GLN A 49 -2.29 -13.05 5.22
C GLN A 49 -2.15 -12.30 3.90
N LEU A 50 -1.00 -11.68 3.64
CA LEU A 50 -0.70 -10.92 2.43
C LEU A 50 0.22 -11.69 1.48
N ALA A 51 1.04 -12.61 1.99
CA ALA A 51 2.00 -13.39 1.22
C ALA A 51 1.37 -14.08 0.00
N GLY A 52 1.91 -13.79 -1.19
CA GLY A 52 1.44 -14.35 -2.45
C GLY A 52 0.06 -13.87 -2.93
N LYS A 53 -0.61 -12.96 -2.21
CA LYS A 53 -1.90 -12.40 -2.61
C LYS A 53 -1.73 -11.17 -3.49
N ASN A 54 -2.74 -10.94 -4.32
CA ASN A 54 -2.88 -9.71 -5.09
C ASN A 54 -3.80 -8.78 -4.30
N VAL A 55 -3.31 -7.60 -3.94
CA VAL A 55 -4.04 -6.63 -3.13
C VAL A 55 -4.20 -5.35 -3.93
N GLU A 56 -5.42 -4.84 -3.99
CA GLU A 56 -5.72 -3.52 -4.57
C GLU A 56 -5.64 -2.46 -3.49
N PHE A 57 -4.95 -1.37 -3.81
CA PHE A 57 -4.78 -0.21 -2.95
C PHE A 57 -5.39 1.00 -3.61
N ASP A 58 -6.30 1.65 -2.90
CA ASP A 58 -6.76 3.01 -3.18
C ASP A 58 -5.99 3.94 -2.25
N VAL A 59 -5.04 4.68 -2.81
CA VAL A 59 -4.18 5.59 -2.04
C VAL A 59 -4.49 7.03 -2.40
N LYS A 60 -4.69 7.84 -1.37
CA LYS A 60 -4.79 9.28 -1.44
C LYS A 60 -3.61 9.90 -0.72
N VAL A 61 -2.83 10.71 -1.42
CA VAL A 61 -1.70 11.42 -0.80
C VAL A 61 -2.23 12.66 -0.10
N GLU A 62 -2.40 12.60 1.22
CA GLU A 62 -2.82 13.78 1.99
C GLU A 62 -1.68 14.79 2.20
N SER A 63 -0.44 14.32 2.34
CA SER A 63 0.73 15.15 2.60
C SER A 63 2.02 14.39 2.29
N ILE A 64 3.02 15.10 1.76
CA ILE A 64 4.40 14.61 1.61
C ILE A 64 5.24 15.44 2.59
N ARG A 65 6.07 14.78 3.40
CA ARG A 65 6.98 15.41 4.37
C ARG A 65 8.39 14.91 4.22
#